data_AF-A0A085WL08-F1
#
_entry.id   AF-A0A085WL08-F1
#
_cell.length_a   1.000
_cell.length_b   1.000
_cell.length_c   1.000
_cell.angle_alpha   90.00
_cell.angle_beta   90.00
_cell.angle_gamma   90.00
#
_symmetry.space_group_name_H-M   'P 1'
#
loop_
_entity.id
_entity.type
_entity.pdbx_description
1 polymer ?
#
loop_
_entity_poly.entity_id
_entity_poly.type
_entity_poly.pdbx_seq_one_letter_code
_entity_poly.pdbx_strand_id
1 'polypeptide(L)'
;MRQLLEQLLSTDMAASRSAREQLQRSRVLTAAQAHAVLEALSREVPSHPGSAIEDSPQATLLRLIQMPAAQESMETFRAHASPVILAAWPRLSERDRTLALMVLARIGSREGLEFVARTVAAPNGPQGLSIAVILEEVPVESPHVEVLFPALEPLLDAEDSRALEVLNLANRLVAARQLWPHPAATRLPRLRRYLESESENDYGPALAACYALALIPGAEALVLLERATQHPDPEVRLEALYARSRQGVPGAVEALAQATLDPLMALRAREYLQELGKAHLRPQEADDPVLLAKAEMISWLRHPNEFGEEPESIELWDRRVFDWPPTGDRRELFLFLYRYPVYIYGQDEETEVGVGLVGSDTFSLTNETKPPPEGTPEDAYVAHCLWELRQSRDPRAGTLTPDQVRALLGFPPKVWN
;
A
#
# COMPACT_ATOMS: atom_id res chain seq x y z
N MET A 1 9.30 -7.12 -33.77
CA MET A 1 8.09 -7.56 -33.04
C MET A 1 7.59 -8.93 -33.50
N ARG A 2 7.06 -9.10 -34.72
CA ARG A 2 6.55 -10.42 -35.19
C ARG A 2 7.54 -11.58 -34.99
N GLN A 3 8.80 -11.38 -35.40
CA GLN A 3 9.87 -12.36 -35.18
C GLN A 3 10.08 -12.69 -33.69
N LEU A 4 10.03 -11.69 -32.79
CA LEU A 4 10.14 -11.93 -31.35
C LEU A 4 8.94 -12.70 -30.80
N LEU A 5 7.73 -12.44 -31.31
CA LEU A 5 6.54 -13.19 -30.91
C LEU A 5 6.58 -14.64 -31.42
N GLU A 6 7.09 -14.87 -32.63
CA GLU A 6 7.34 -16.22 -33.15
C GLU A 6 8.37 -16.97 -32.32
N GLN A 7 9.47 -16.30 -31.94
CA GLN A 7 10.47 -16.87 -31.04
C GLN A 7 9.92 -17.15 -29.65
N LEU A 8 9.09 -16.25 -29.10
CA LEU A 8 8.44 -16.42 -27.80
C LEU A 8 7.55 -17.68 -27.78
N LEU A 9 6.83 -17.93 -28.88
CA LEU A 9 5.93 -19.08 -29.06
C LEU A 9 6.64 -20.35 -29.60
N SER A 10 7.95 -20.28 -29.82
CA SER A 10 8.74 -21.41 -30.34
C SER A 10 8.87 -22.53 -29.30
N THR A 11 9.01 -23.77 -29.78
CA THR A 11 9.37 -24.92 -28.93
C THR A 11 10.83 -24.85 -28.42
N ASP A 12 11.66 -24.01 -29.04
CA ASP A 12 13.03 -23.73 -28.58
C ASP A 12 13.02 -22.83 -27.34
N MET A 13 13.33 -23.42 -26.18
CA MET A 13 13.36 -22.76 -24.88
C MET A 13 14.37 -21.59 -24.81
N ALA A 14 15.50 -21.68 -25.50
CA ALA A 14 16.51 -20.63 -25.48
C ALA A 14 16.03 -19.42 -26.30
N ALA A 15 15.44 -19.68 -27.47
CA ALA A 15 14.81 -18.65 -28.29
C ALA A 15 13.64 -17.97 -27.55
N SER A 16 12.76 -18.76 -26.91
CA SER A 16 11.62 -18.24 -26.15
C SER A 16 12.07 -17.36 -24.98
N ARG A 17 13.09 -17.80 -24.22
CA ARG A 17 13.67 -17.01 -23.11
C ARG A 17 14.29 -15.69 -23.60
N SER A 18 15.10 -15.74 -24.66
CA SER A 18 15.71 -14.54 -25.25
C SER A 18 14.66 -13.54 -25.74
N ALA A 19 13.62 -14.04 -26.42
CA ALA A 19 12.51 -13.20 -26.88
C ALA A 19 11.76 -12.54 -25.72
N ARG A 20 11.55 -13.27 -24.62
CA ARG A 20 10.91 -12.74 -23.40
C ARG A 20 11.71 -11.56 -22.82
N GLU A 21 13.01 -11.72 -22.62
CA GLU A 21 13.87 -10.66 -22.08
C GLU A 21 13.85 -9.41 -22.97
N GLN A 22 13.85 -9.59 -24.29
CA GLN A 22 13.77 -8.49 -25.25
C GLN A 22 12.40 -7.80 -25.22
N LEU A 23 11.32 -8.56 -25.15
CA LEU A 23 9.96 -8.01 -25.08
C LEU A 23 9.72 -7.25 -23.77
N GLN A 24 10.24 -7.73 -22.64
CA GLN A 24 10.14 -7.02 -21.36
C GLN A 24 10.84 -5.64 -21.38
N ARG A 25 11.89 -5.49 -22.20
CA ARG A 25 12.56 -4.20 -22.42
C ARG A 25 11.80 -3.30 -23.40
N SER A 26 11.00 -3.87 -24.29
CA SER A 26 10.24 -3.15 -25.32
C SER A 26 8.89 -2.65 -24.78
N ARG A 27 8.90 -1.57 -24.00
CA ARG A 27 7.67 -1.01 -23.39
C ARG A 27 6.77 -0.22 -24.35
N VAL A 28 7.34 0.35 -25.42
CA VAL A 28 6.60 1.19 -26.37
C VAL A 28 6.16 0.36 -27.56
N LEU A 29 4.85 0.11 -27.66
CA LEU A 29 4.23 -0.62 -28.76
C LEU A 29 3.43 0.33 -29.65
N THR A 30 3.62 0.24 -30.96
CA THR A 30 2.71 0.83 -31.97
C THR A 30 1.40 0.05 -32.03
N ALA A 31 0.34 0.63 -32.60
CA ALA A 31 -0.94 -0.08 -32.82
C ALA A 31 -0.76 -1.40 -33.60
N ALA A 32 0.06 -1.41 -34.65
CA ALA A 32 0.35 -2.62 -35.42
C ALA A 32 1.05 -3.72 -34.59
N GLN A 33 1.93 -3.33 -33.66
CA GLN A 33 2.58 -4.25 -32.74
C GLN A 33 1.60 -4.77 -31.68
N ALA A 34 0.69 -3.93 -31.19
CA ALA A 34 -0.39 -4.35 -30.29
C ALA A 34 -1.28 -5.42 -30.94
N HIS A 35 -1.69 -5.24 -32.21
CA HIS A 35 -2.40 -6.28 -32.94
C HIS A 35 -1.60 -7.58 -33.07
N ALA A 36 -0.29 -7.50 -33.33
CA ALA A 36 0.55 -8.69 -33.39
C ALA A 36 0.62 -9.43 -32.03
N VAL A 37 0.64 -8.71 -30.91
CA VAL A 37 0.56 -9.29 -29.56
C VAL A 37 -0.77 -10.02 -29.35
N LEU A 38 -1.89 -9.42 -29.77
CA LEU A 38 -3.21 -10.07 -29.68
C LEU A 38 -3.32 -11.32 -30.57
N GLU A 39 -2.81 -11.24 -31.80
CA GLU A 39 -2.72 -12.39 -32.70
C GLU A 39 -1.88 -13.51 -32.08
N ALA A 40 -0.73 -13.18 -31.50
CA ALA A 40 0.11 -14.14 -30.79
C ALA A 40 -0.61 -14.77 -29.60
N LEU A 41 -1.37 -13.97 -28.83
CA LEU A 41 -2.14 -14.48 -27.70
C LEU A 41 -3.25 -15.43 -28.15
N SER A 42 -3.84 -15.25 -29.34
CA SER A 42 -4.87 -16.18 -29.87
C SER A 42 -4.34 -17.53 -30.34
N ARG A 43 -3.02 -17.67 -30.56
CA ARG A 43 -2.40 -18.93 -31.02
C ARG A 43 -2.25 -19.91 -29.87
N GLU A 44 -2.43 -21.20 -30.14
CA GLU A 44 -2.07 -22.26 -29.20
C GLU A 44 -0.57 -22.21 -28.87
N VAL A 45 -0.24 -22.25 -27.58
CA VAL A 45 1.14 -22.22 -27.11
C VAL A 45 1.49 -23.63 -26.66
N PRO A 46 2.64 -24.19 -27.08
CA PRO A 46 3.12 -25.47 -26.58
C PRO A 46 3.27 -25.44 -25.06
N SER A 47 2.71 -26.42 -24.36
CA SER A 47 3.00 -26.62 -22.95
C SER A 47 4.46 -27.06 -22.79
N HIS A 48 5.27 -26.27 -22.09
CA HIS A 48 6.66 -26.64 -21.80
C HIS A 48 6.75 -27.36 -20.45
N PRO A 49 6.92 -28.69 -20.43
CA PRO A 49 7.15 -29.40 -19.18
C PRO A 49 8.47 -28.92 -18.56
N GLY A 50 8.40 -28.30 -17.38
CA GLY A 50 9.58 -27.88 -16.62
C GLY A 50 10.00 -26.41 -16.77
N SER A 51 9.25 -25.56 -17.48
CA SER A 51 9.44 -24.12 -17.29
C SER A 51 9.05 -23.77 -15.86
N ALA A 52 9.90 -23.01 -15.15
CA ALA A 52 9.48 -22.41 -13.89
C ALA A 52 8.13 -21.71 -14.10
N ILE A 53 7.22 -21.91 -13.15
CA ILE A 53 5.81 -21.46 -13.19
C ILE A 53 5.71 -19.93 -13.43
N GLU A 54 6.81 -19.18 -13.28
CA GLU A 54 6.90 -17.73 -13.36
C GLU A 54 6.90 -17.14 -14.78
N ASP A 55 7.15 -17.92 -15.83
CA ASP A 55 7.57 -17.37 -17.13
C ASP A 55 6.87 -17.98 -18.36
N SER A 56 5.56 -18.16 -18.33
CA SER A 56 4.84 -18.63 -19.54
C SER A 56 4.89 -17.58 -20.68
N PRO A 57 4.90 -18.00 -21.96
CA PRO A 57 4.69 -17.09 -23.09
C PRO A 57 3.41 -16.26 -22.94
N GLN A 58 2.33 -16.85 -22.44
CA GLN A 58 1.06 -16.18 -22.19
C GLN A 58 1.18 -15.08 -21.16
N ALA A 59 1.87 -15.31 -20.03
CA ALA A 59 2.15 -14.29 -19.03
C ALA A 59 2.89 -13.09 -19.64
N THR A 60 3.86 -13.37 -20.52
CA THR A 60 4.63 -12.31 -21.20
C THR A 60 3.71 -11.46 -22.09
N LEU A 61 2.85 -12.09 -22.88
CA LEU A 61 1.89 -11.41 -23.74
C LEU A 61 0.87 -10.60 -22.93
N LEU A 62 0.33 -11.17 -21.85
CA LEU A 62 -0.62 -10.48 -20.96
C LEU A 62 0.03 -9.27 -20.28
N ARG A 63 1.30 -9.34 -19.84
CA ARG A 63 2.03 -8.19 -19.28
C ARG A 63 2.23 -7.06 -20.29
N LEU A 64 2.48 -7.39 -21.56
CA LEU A 64 2.55 -6.39 -22.64
C LEU A 64 1.21 -5.67 -22.84
N ILE A 65 0.09 -6.38 -22.66
CA ILE A 65 -1.26 -5.80 -22.74
C ILE A 65 -1.58 -4.99 -21.48
N GLN A 66 -1.15 -5.44 -20.31
CA GLN A 66 -1.44 -4.80 -19.02
C GLN A 66 -0.81 -3.40 -18.92
N MET A 67 0.42 -3.22 -19.40
CA MET A 67 1.21 -1.99 -19.23
C MET A 67 1.67 -1.39 -20.57
N PRO A 68 0.76 -0.92 -21.44
CA PRO A 68 1.16 -0.27 -22.68
C PRO A 68 1.77 1.11 -22.37
N ALA A 69 3.00 1.37 -22.83
CA ALA A 69 3.61 2.69 -22.62
C ALA A 69 3.10 3.76 -23.60
N ALA A 70 2.51 3.37 -24.74
CA ALA A 70 2.03 4.29 -25.75
C ALA A 70 0.50 4.34 -25.79
N GLN A 71 -0.06 5.53 -26.00
CA GLN A 71 -1.51 5.74 -26.07
C GLN A 71 -2.16 4.92 -27.20
N GLU A 72 -1.54 4.86 -28.38
CA GLU A 72 -2.09 4.12 -29.54
C GLU A 72 -2.24 2.61 -29.27
N SER A 73 -1.29 1.99 -28.56
CA SER A 73 -1.41 0.57 -28.19
C SER A 73 -2.43 0.36 -27.08
N MET A 74 -2.54 1.29 -26.13
CA MET A 74 -3.59 1.25 -25.12
C MET A 74 -4.99 1.31 -25.74
N GLU A 75 -5.23 2.20 -26.71
CA GLU A 75 -6.48 2.28 -27.45
C GLU A 75 -6.77 0.99 -28.23
N THR A 76 -5.76 0.43 -28.89
CA THR A 76 -5.86 -0.85 -29.60
C THR A 76 -6.25 -2.00 -28.66
N PHE A 77 -5.59 -2.10 -27.50
CA PHE A 77 -5.91 -3.14 -26.52
C PHE A 77 -7.30 -2.96 -25.93
N ARG A 78 -7.71 -1.74 -25.58
CA ARG A 78 -9.07 -1.46 -25.09
C ARG A 78 -10.15 -1.89 -26.09
N ALA A 79 -9.91 -1.68 -27.39
CA ALA A 79 -10.87 -2.03 -28.42
C ALA A 79 -10.96 -3.54 -28.73
N HIS A 80 -9.87 -4.30 -28.54
CA HIS A 80 -9.76 -5.64 -29.12
C HIS A 80 -9.27 -6.75 -28.20
N ALA A 81 -8.69 -6.46 -27.04
CA ALA A 81 -8.03 -7.48 -26.22
C ALA A 81 -9.03 -8.40 -25.49
N SER A 82 -10.17 -7.89 -25.04
CA SER A 82 -11.14 -8.70 -24.27
C SER A 82 -11.60 -9.97 -24.99
N PRO A 83 -12.14 -9.94 -26.22
CA PRO A 83 -12.57 -11.17 -26.90
C PRO A 83 -11.42 -12.17 -27.12
N VAL A 84 -10.20 -11.67 -27.36
CA VAL A 84 -9.00 -12.50 -27.54
C VAL A 84 -8.62 -13.22 -26.24
N ILE A 85 -8.61 -12.50 -25.11
CA ILE A 85 -8.30 -13.07 -23.79
C ILE A 85 -9.37 -14.08 -23.39
N LEU A 86 -10.64 -13.78 -23.61
CA LEU A 86 -11.76 -14.68 -23.29
C LEU A 86 -11.69 -15.99 -24.12
N ALA A 87 -11.36 -15.90 -25.40
CA ALA A 87 -11.13 -17.08 -26.25
C ALA A 87 -9.90 -17.90 -25.79
N ALA A 88 -8.86 -17.25 -25.26
CA ALA A 88 -7.68 -17.92 -24.71
C ALA A 88 -7.90 -18.51 -23.31
N TRP A 89 -8.92 -18.08 -22.57
CA TRP A 89 -9.14 -18.43 -21.16
C TRP A 89 -9.06 -19.94 -20.84
N PRO A 90 -9.71 -20.85 -21.60
CA PRO A 90 -9.75 -22.27 -21.24
C PRO A 90 -8.36 -22.92 -21.16
N ARG A 91 -7.39 -22.39 -21.92
CA ARG A 91 -6.02 -22.90 -22.05
C ARG A 91 -4.98 -22.12 -21.24
N LEU A 92 -5.39 -21.09 -20.50
CA LEU A 92 -4.51 -20.39 -19.59
C LEU A 92 -4.26 -21.24 -18.33
N SER A 93 -3.02 -21.20 -17.83
CA SER A 93 -2.69 -21.73 -16.50
C SER A 93 -3.42 -20.94 -15.40
N GLU A 94 -3.52 -21.47 -14.19
CA GLU A 94 -4.16 -20.77 -13.06
C GLU A 94 -3.54 -19.39 -12.80
N ARG A 95 -2.21 -19.29 -12.85
CA ARG A 95 -1.50 -18.01 -12.70
C ARG A 95 -1.79 -17.05 -13.85
N ASP A 96 -1.78 -17.54 -15.09
CA ASP A 96 -2.09 -16.72 -16.27
C ASP A 96 -3.56 -16.25 -16.25
N ARG A 97 -4.46 -17.02 -15.64
CA ARG A 97 -5.86 -16.63 -15.43
C ARG A 97 -5.96 -15.43 -14.49
N THR A 98 -5.22 -15.40 -13.38
CA THR A 98 -5.19 -14.21 -12.49
C THR A 98 -4.73 -12.98 -13.26
N LEU A 99 -3.62 -13.08 -14.01
CA LEU A 99 -3.13 -11.96 -14.82
C LEU A 99 -4.11 -11.56 -15.93
N ALA A 100 -4.79 -12.53 -16.57
CA ALA A 100 -5.82 -12.26 -17.56
C ALA A 100 -7.03 -11.52 -16.95
N LEU A 101 -7.45 -11.88 -15.73
CA LEU A 101 -8.49 -11.16 -15.00
C LEU A 101 -8.07 -9.72 -14.68
N MET A 102 -6.83 -9.49 -14.24
CA MET A 102 -6.29 -8.13 -14.04
C MET A 102 -6.31 -7.31 -15.33
N VAL A 103 -5.89 -7.91 -16.45
CA VAL A 103 -5.92 -7.24 -17.77
C VAL A 103 -7.35 -6.93 -18.20
N LEU A 104 -8.28 -7.86 -18.06
CA LEU A 104 -9.70 -7.64 -18.38
C LEU A 104 -10.33 -6.55 -17.50
N ALA A 105 -10.03 -6.55 -16.20
CA ALA A 105 -10.46 -5.52 -15.25
C ALA A 105 -9.94 -4.13 -15.67
N ARG A 106 -8.64 -4.01 -15.94
CA ARG A 106 -7.97 -2.76 -16.38
C ARG A 106 -8.48 -2.24 -17.73
N ILE A 107 -8.77 -3.13 -18.68
CA ILE A 107 -9.37 -2.73 -19.96
C ILE A 107 -10.76 -2.14 -19.74
N GLY A 108 -11.53 -2.69 -18.80
CA GLY A 108 -12.83 -2.14 -18.41
C GLY A 108 -13.91 -2.25 -19.49
N SER A 109 -13.77 -3.16 -20.46
CA SER A 109 -14.82 -3.43 -21.44
C SER A 109 -15.99 -4.14 -20.76
N ARG A 110 -17.21 -3.94 -21.27
CA ARG A 110 -18.42 -4.54 -20.68
C ARG A 110 -18.33 -6.06 -20.52
N GLU A 111 -17.98 -6.76 -21.61
CA GLU A 111 -17.84 -8.23 -21.61
C GLU A 111 -16.73 -8.70 -20.68
N GLY A 112 -15.60 -7.98 -20.65
CA GLY A 112 -14.48 -8.28 -19.76
C GLY A 112 -14.85 -8.15 -18.29
N LEU A 113 -15.53 -7.07 -17.91
CA LEU A 113 -15.99 -6.86 -16.53
C LEU A 113 -17.07 -7.87 -16.13
N GLU A 114 -18.03 -8.18 -17.00
CA GLU A 114 -19.01 -9.24 -16.75
C GLU A 114 -18.33 -10.60 -16.50
N PHE A 115 -17.30 -10.92 -17.28
CA PHE A 115 -16.53 -12.14 -17.09
C PHE A 115 -15.76 -12.12 -15.75
N VAL A 116 -15.07 -11.03 -15.44
CA VAL A 116 -14.35 -10.85 -14.17
C VAL A 116 -15.30 -11.06 -12.99
N ALA A 117 -16.45 -10.40 -12.98
CA ALA A 117 -17.42 -10.49 -11.90
C ALA A 117 -17.93 -11.93 -11.70
N ARG A 118 -18.29 -12.64 -12.78
CA ARG A 118 -18.71 -14.03 -12.71
C ARG A 118 -17.61 -14.97 -12.22
N THR A 119 -16.36 -14.77 -12.67
CA THR A 119 -15.23 -15.60 -12.25
C THR A 119 -14.90 -15.38 -10.77
N VAL A 120 -14.91 -14.13 -10.31
CA VAL A 120 -14.72 -13.78 -8.90
C VAL A 120 -15.81 -14.37 -8.00
N ALA A 121 -17.07 -14.30 -8.45
CA ALA A 121 -18.22 -14.82 -7.71
C ALA A 121 -18.36 -16.36 -7.73
N ALA A 122 -17.59 -17.06 -8.57
CA ALA A 122 -17.63 -18.51 -8.60
C ALA A 122 -17.18 -19.12 -7.25
N PRO A 123 -17.70 -20.29 -6.85
CA PRO A 123 -17.29 -20.96 -5.60
C PRO A 123 -15.77 -21.19 -5.50
N ASN A 124 -15.13 -21.47 -6.64
CA ASN A 124 -13.68 -21.64 -6.79
C ASN A 124 -13.01 -20.42 -7.46
N GLY A 125 -13.61 -19.25 -7.33
CA GLY A 125 -13.03 -17.99 -7.80
C GLY A 125 -11.73 -17.62 -7.05
N PRO A 126 -10.98 -16.63 -7.55
CA PRO A 126 -9.79 -16.12 -6.87
C PRO A 126 -10.10 -15.64 -5.44
N GLN A 127 -9.16 -15.88 -4.53
CA GLN A 127 -9.23 -15.49 -3.11
C GLN A 127 -7.91 -14.85 -2.66
N GLY A 128 -7.92 -14.27 -1.44
CA GLY A 128 -6.77 -13.63 -0.82
C GLY A 128 -6.20 -12.49 -1.67
N LEU A 129 -4.87 -12.42 -1.76
CA LEU A 129 -4.19 -11.36 -2.52
C LEU A 129 -4.59 -11.33 -4.00
N SER A 130 -4.96 -12.48 -4.60
CA SER A 130 -5.32 -12.52 -6.02
C SER A 130 -6.59 -11.72 -6.33
N ILE A 131 -7.60 -11.76 -5.47
CA ILE A 131 -8.82 -10.96 -5.71
C ILE A 131 -8.56 -9.47 -5.50
N ALA A 132 -7.77 -9.11 -4.48
CA ALA A 132 -7.40 -7.72 -4.21
C ALA A 132 -6.77 -7.07 -5.45
N VAL A 133 -5.72 -7.71 -6.00
CA VAL A 133 -5.03 -7.19 -7.20
C VAL A 133 -5.90 -7.22 -8.46
N ILE A 134 -6.91 -8.10 -8.57
CA ILE A 134 -7.84 -8.10 -9.71
C ILE A 134 -8.82 -6.94 -9.62
N LEU A 135 -9.42 -6.71 -8.45
CA LEU A 135 -10.45 -5.68 -8.29
C LEU A 135 -9.85 -4.26 -8.23
N GLU A 136 -8.64 -4.12 -7.70
CA GLU A 136 -7.88 -2.85 -7.73
C GLU A 136 -7.70 -2.31 -9.16
N GLU A 137 -7.56 -3.22 -10.13
CA GLU A 137 -7.34 -2.89 -11.54
C GLU A 137 -8.57 -2.32 -12.25
N VAL A 138 -9.76 -2.43 -11.66
CA VAL A 138 -10.98 -1.84 -12.24
C VAL A 138 -10.84 -0.31 -12.24
N PRO A 139 -10.82 0.35 -13.41
CA PRO A 139 -10.74 1.81 -13.49
C PRO A 139 -12.01 2.43 -12.92
N VAL A 140 -11.87 3.43 -12.07
CA VAL A 140 -13.04 4.09 -11.48
C VAL A 140 -13.88 4.77 -12.57
N GLU A 141 -13.26 5.30 -13.62
CA GLU A 141 -13.95 5.96 -14.74
C GLU A 141 -14.52 4.99 -15.80
N SER A 142 -14.52 3.68 -15.55
CA SER A 142 -15.09 2.74 -16.51
C SER A 142 -16.61 2.97 -16.67
N PRO A 143 -17.13 3.10 -17.89
CA PRO A 143 -18.56 3.33 -18.15
C PRO A 143 -19.41 2.07 -17.98
N HIS A 144 -18.82 0.97 -17.51
CA HIS A 144 -19.43 -0.35 -17.43
C HIS A 144 -19.36 -0.96 -16.03
N VAL A 145 -19.03 -0.19 -15.00
CA VAL A 145 -18.89 -0.69 -13.61
C VAL A 145 -20.19 -1.26 -13.05
N GLU A 146 -21.35 -0.87 -13.59
CA GLU A 146 -22.66 -1.37 -13.20
C GLU A 146 -22.82 -2.88 -13.43
N VAL A 147 -22.08 -3.46 -14.38
CA VAL A 147 -22.19 -4.90 -14.69
C VAL A 147 -21.54 -5.81 -13.67
N LEU A 148 -20.71 -5.25 -12.77
CA LEU A 148 -19.98 -6.00 -11.76
C LEU A 148 -20.90 -6.48 -10.63
N PHE A 149 -21.73 -5.58 -10.11
CA PHE A 149 -22.45 -5.81 -8.85
C PHE A 149 -23.54 -6.87 -8.88
N PRO A 150 -24.26 -7.15 -9.99
CA PRO A 150 -25.20 -8.27 -10.02
C PRO A 150 -24.58 -9.62 -9.60
N ALA A 151 -23.29 -9.84 -9.89
CA ALA A 151 -22.56 -11.04 -9.49
C ALA A 151 -21.75 -10.84 -8.20
N LEU A 152 -21.18 -9.65 -7.96
CA LEU A 152 -20.33 -9.40 -6.79
C LEU A 152 -21.10 -9.08 -5.51
N GLU A 153 -22.30 -8.49 -5.60
CA GLU A 153 -23.06 -8.04 -4.43
C GLU A 153 -23.32 -9.16 -3.40
N PRO A 154 -23.70 -10.40 -3.78
CA PRO A 154 -23.84 -11.50 -2.81
C PRO A 154 -22.57 -11.82 -2.03
N LEU A 155 -21.38 -11.49 -2.57
CA LEU A 155 -20.11 -11.76 -1.88
C LEU A 155 -19.87 -10.81 -0.70
N LEU A 156 -20.61 -9.70 -0.57
CA LEU A 156 -20.54 -8.85 0.61
C LEU A 156 -20.96 -9.59 1.89
N ASP A 157 -21.74 -10.67 1.74
CA ASP A 157 -22.17 -11.53 2.83
C ASP A 157 -21.24 -12.76 3.02
N ALA A 158 -20.19 -12.90 2.21
CA ALA A 158 -19.24 -13.99 2.32
C ALA A 158 -18.35 -13.87 3.58
N GLU A 159 -17.90 -15.01 4.09
CA GLU A 159 -17.02 -15.10 5.26
C GLU A 159 -15.52 -15.18 4.92
N ASP A 160 -15.17 -14.93 3.66
CA ASP A 160 -13.80 -14.95 3.18
C ASP A 160 -13.33 -13.58 2.67
N SER A 161 -12.06 -13.50 2.29
CA SER A 161 -11.40 -12.28 1.78
C SER A 161 -12.16 -11.55 0.67
N ARG A 162 -13.06 -12.22 -0.07
CA ARG A 162 -13.77 -11.59 -1.18
C ARG A 162 -14.76 -10.53 -0.72
N ALA A 163 -15.35 -10.69 0.46
CA ALA A 163 -16.26 -9.70 1.01
C ALA A 163 -15.57 -8.34 1.19
N LEU A 164 -14.34 -8.36 1.72
CA LEU A 164 -13.53 -7.16 1.91
C LEU A 164 -13.19 -6.49 0.57
N GLU A 165 -12.71 -7.25 -0.40
CA GLU A 165 -12.30 -6.66 -1.68
C GLU A 165 -13.47 -6.12 -2.50
N VAL A 166 -14.63 -6.76 -2.43
CA VAL A 166 -15.86 -6.22 -3.03
C VAL A 166 -16.32 -4.95 -2.32
N LEU A 167 -16.19 -4.88 -1.00
CA LEU A 167 -16.48 -3.66 -0.23
C LEU A 167 -15.53 -2.52 -0.62
N ASN A 168 -14.23 -2.80 -0.75
CA ASN A 168 -13.23 -1.82 -1.18
C ASN A 168 -13.49 -1.30 -2.60
N LEU A 169 -13.85 -2.18 -3.53
CA LEU A 169 -14.25 -1.78 -4.88
C LEU A 169 -15.50 -0.89 -4.85
N ALA A 170 -16.53 -1.28 -4.10
CA ALA A 170 -17.76 -0.49 -3.94
C ALA A 170 -17.46 0.91 -3.39
N ASN A 171 -16.64 0.99 -2.33
CA ASN A 171 -16.21 2.23 -1.71
C ASN A 171 -15.55 3.17 -2.73
N ARG A 172 -14.56 2.68 -3.49
CA ARG A 172 -13.87 3.47 -4.53
C ARG A 172 -14.83 3.99 -5.60
N LEU A 173 -15.72 3.13 -6.10
CA LEU A 173 -16.66 3.49 -7.17
C LEU A 173 -17.73 4.49 -6.71
N VAL A 174 -18.25 4.35 -5.49
CA VAL A 174 -19.22 5.29 -4.93
C VAL A 174 -18.55 6.63 -4.62
N ALA A 175 -17.33 6.62 -4.06
CA ALA A 175 -16.55 7.84 -3.83
C ALA A 175 -16.27 8.61 -5.14
N ALA A 176 -16.01 7.88 -6.23
CA ALA A 176 -15.84 8.43 -7.58
C ALA A 176 -17.17 8.82 -8.27
N ARG A 177 -18.33 8.60 -7.62
CA ARG A 177 -19.69 8.85 -8.15
C ARG A 177 -20.06 8.02 -9.39
N GLN A 178 -19.50 6.82 -9.48
CA GLN A 178 -19.68 5.88 -10.60
C GLN A 178 -20.65 4.75 -10.24
N LEU A 179 -20.98 4.63 -8.95
CA LEU A 179 -21.93 3.67 -8.43
C LEU A 179 -22.84 4.36 -7.40
N TRP A 180 -24.16 4.15 -7.50
CA TRP A 180 -25.14 4.61 -6.52
C TRP A 180 -26.44 3.79 -6.63
N PRO A 181 -27.07 3.37 -5.52
CA PRO A 181 -26.62 3.52 -4.13
C PRO A 181 -25.42 2.63 -3.79
N HIS A 182 -24.85 2.81 -2.60
CA HIS A 182 -23.77 1.93 -2.13
C HIS A 182 -24.29 0.49 -1.92
N PRO A 183 -23.68 -0.56 -2.50
CA PRO A 183 -24.14 -1.96 -2.40
C PRO A 183 -24.24 -2.51 -0.96
N ALA A 184 -23.43 -2.00 -0.04
CA ALA A 184 -23.51 -2.36 1.38
C ALA A 184 -24.58 -1.60 2.17
N ALA A 185 -25.37 -0.70 1.56
CA ALA A 185 -26.39 0.09 2.27
C ALA A 185 -27.48 -0.77 2.93
N THR A 186 -27.76 -1.96 2.39
CA THR A 186 -28.70 -2.94 2.96
C THR A 186 -28.03 -3.94 3.92
N ARG A 187 -26.71 -3.81 4.14
CA ARG A 187 -25.86 -4.76 4.89
C ARG A 187 -25.22 -4.12 6.12
N LEU A 188 -25.90 -3.14 6.73
CA LEU A 188 -25.43 -2.50 7.96
C LEU A 188 -25.13 -3.49 9.11
N PRO A 189 -25.87 -4.60 9.29
CA PRO A 189 -25.50 -5.62 10.29
C PRO A 189 -24.12 -6.24 10.03
N ARG A 190 -23.72 -6.42 8.76
CA ARG A 190 -22.40 -6.94 8.39
C ARG A 190 -21.31 -5.93 8.72
N LEU A 191 -21.51 -4.66 8.33
CA LEU A 191 -20.57 -3.57 8.65
C LEU A 191 -20.40 -3.41 10.15
N ARG A 192 -21.49 -3.51 10.93
CA ARG A 192 -21.44 -3.52 12.39
C ARG A 192 -20.54 -4.62 12.93
N ARG A 193 -20.62 -5.84 12.39
CA ARG A 193 -19.79 -6.96 12.84
C ARG A 193 -18.30 -6.68 12.65
N TYR A 194 -17.92 -6.03 11.55
CA TYR A 194 -16.53 -5.62 11.35
C TYR A 194 -16.07 -4.61 12.42
N LEU A 195 -16.90 -3.62 12.73
CA LEU A 195 -16.59 -2.60 13.75
C LEU A 195 -16.64 -3.11 15.20
N GLU A 196 -17.31 -4.23 15.46
CA GLU A 196 -17.43 -4.81 16.80
C GLU A 196 -16.43 -5.96 17.02
N SER A 197 -15.58 -6.28 16.04
CA SER A 197 -14.55 -7.30 16.19
C SER A 197 -13.38 -6.77 17.01
N GLU A 198 -12.95 -7.57 17.99
CA GLU A 198 -11.73 -7.32 18.77
C GLU A 198 -10.50 -8.00 18.14
N SER A 199 -10.68 -8.74 17.02
CA SER A 199 -9.57 -9.39 16.34
C SER A 199 -8.83 -8.40 15.45
N GLU A 200 -7.50 -8.31 15.62
CA GLU A 200 -6.64 -7.49 14.74
C GLU A 200 -6.77 -7.85 13.26
N ASN A 201 -7.05 -9.12 12.94
CA ASN A 201 -7.31 -9.57 11.57
C ASN A 201 -8.53 -8.89 10.93
N ASP A 202 -9.45 -8.35 11.75
CA ASP A 202 -10.65 -7.67 11.30
C ASP A 202 -10.52 -6.14 11.28
N TYR A 203 -9.36 -5.57 11.65
CA TYR A 203 -9.16 -4.12 11.62
C TYR A 203 -9.20 -3.55 10.19
N GLY A 204 -8.65 -4.26 9.20
CA GLY A 204 -8.78 -3.91 7.79
C GLY A 204 -10.25 -3.85 7.32
N PRO A 205 -11.06 -4.89 7.56
CA PRO A 205 -12.50 -4.84 7.36
C PRO A 205 -13.23 -3.71 8.12
N ALA A 206 -12.84 -3.40 9.35
CA ALA A 206 -13.42 -2.31 10.13
C ALA A 206 -13.13 -0.94 9.48
N LEU A 207 -11.92 -0.74 8.96
CA LEU A 207 -11.54 0.47 8.22
C LEU A 207 -12.36 0.61 6.93
N ALA A 208 -12.47 -0.46 6.14
CA ALA A 208 -13.30 -0.49 4.94
C ALA A 208 -14.79 -0.23 5.24
N ALA A 209 -15.28 -0.71 6.39
CA ALA A 209 -16.63 -0.44 6.87
C ALA A 209 -16.83 1.04 7.22
N CYS A 210 -15.88 1.69 7.89
CA CYS A 210 -15.94 3.13 8.16
C CYS A 210 -16.06 3.94 6.86
N TYR A 211 -15.25 3.58 5.86
CA TYR A 211 -15.28 4.26 4.57
C TYR A 211 -16.61 4.04 3.83
N ALA A 212 -17.19 2.83 3.90
CA ALA A 212 -18.52 2.53 3.37
C ALA A 212 -19.60 3.36 4.06
N LEU A 213 -19.58 3.43 5.40
CA LEU A 213 -20.55 4.19 6.19
C LEU A 213 -20.46 5.70 5.93
N ALA A 214 -19.28 6.21 5.59
CA ALA A 214 -19.11 7.60 5.13
C ALA A 214 -19.91 7.90 3.85
N LEU A 215 -20.13 6.88 3.02
CA LEU A 215 -20.78 6.96 1.71
C LEU A 215 -22.26 6.51 1.76
N ILE A 216 -22.68 5.82 2.82
CA ILE A 216 -24.06 5.38 3.04
C ILE A 216 -24.83 6.46 3.81
N PRO A 217 -25.89 7.06 3.23
CA PRO A 217 -26.70 8.04 3.95
C PRO A 217 -27.61 7.35 4.99
N GLY A 218 -27.85 8.03 6.11
CA GLY A 218 -28.89 7.64 7.07
C GLY A 218 -28.42 7.64 8.52
N ALA A 219 -29.40 7.70 9.44
CA ALA A 219 -29.14 7.77 10.88
C ALA A 219 -28.46 6.50 11.41
N GLU A 220 -28.77 5.32 10.86
CA GLU A 220 -28.15 4.08 11.31
C GLU A 220 -26.64 4.04 10.96
N ALA A 221 -26.25 4.53 9.78
CA ALA A 221 -24.83 4.61 9.42
C ALA A 221 -24.06 5.57 10.35
N LEU A 222 -24.67 6.70 10.73
CA LEU A 222 -24.12 7.63 11.70
C LEU A 222 -23.95 7.02 13.10
N VAL A 223 -24.91 6.19 13.55
CA VAL A 223 -24.80 5.46 14.82
C VAL A 223 -23.64 4.46 14.79
N LEU A 224 -23.42 3.77 13.67
CA LEU A 224 -22.27 2.87 13.52
C LEU A 224 -20.95 3.63 13.52
N LEU A 225 -20.89 4.78 12.85
CA LEU A 225 -19.70 5.64 12.88
C LEU A 225 -19.41 6.21 14.28
N GLU A 226 -20.42 6.54 15.10
CA GLU A 226 -20.22 6.87 16.52
C GLU A 226 -19.55 5.73 17.28
N ARG A 227 -20.01 4.50 17.07
CA ARG A 227 -19.40 3.35 17.75
C ARG A 227 -17.95 3.15 17.33
N ALA A 228 -17.65 3.34 16.05
CA ALA A 228 -16.31 3.19 15.51
C ALA A 228 -15.31 4.20 16.10
N THR A 229 -15.74 5.35 16.65
CA THR A 229 -14.81 6.27 17.35
C THR A 229 -14.28 5.70 18.67
N GLN A 230 -14.81 4.57 19.14
CA GLN A 230 -14.38 3.85 20.35
C GLN A 230 -13.67 2.53 20.02
N HIS A 231 -13.39 2.25 18.74
CA HIS A 231 -12.72 1.03 18.31
C HIS A 231 -11.32 0.89 18.94
N PRO A 232 -10.82 -0.33 19.24
CA PRO A 232 -9.48 -0.51 19.82
C PRO A 232 -8.34 -0.04 18.89
N ASP A 233 -8.51 -0.21 17.58
CA ASP A 233 -7.56 0.29 16.58
C ASP A 233 -7.65 1.83 16.38
N PRO A 234 -6.53 2.56 16.48
CA PRO A 234 -6.50 4.01 16.28
C PRO A 234 -6.87 4.46 14.86
N GLU A 235 -6.54 3.71 13.82
CA GLU A 235 -6.84 4.10 12.43
C GLU A 235 -8.33 4.02 12.16
N VAL A 236 -9.01 2.98 12.67
CA VAL A 236 -10.48 2.87 12.60
C VAL A 236 -11.15 4.04 13.34
N ARG A 237 -10.67 4.40 14.53
CA ARG A 237 -11.19 5.57 15.27
C ARG A 237 -11.04 6.85 14.44
N LEU A 238 -9.86 7.06 13.84
CA LEU A 238 -9.57 8.24 13.05
C LEU A 238 -10.42 8.30 11.78
N GLU A 239 -10.57 7.19 11.06
CA GLU A 239 -11.41 7.10 9.87
C GLU A 239 -12.88 7.39 10.20
N ALA A 240 -13.37 6.89 11.33
CA ALA A 240 -14.71 7.19 11.81
C ALA A 240 -14.91 8.70 12.09
N LEU A 241 -13.94 9.36 12.72
CA LEU A 241 -13.96 10.81 12.95
C LEU A 241 -13.98 11.60 11.64
N TYR A 242 -13.17 11.18 10.67
CA TYR A 242 -13.13 11.79 9.34
C TYR A 242 -14.45 11.61 8.59
N ALA A 243 -15.00 10.39 8.55
CA ALA A 243 -16.28 10.08 7.94
C ALA A 243 -17.42 10.94 8.52
N ARG A 244 -17.50 11.05 9.84
CA ARG A 244 -18.48 11.90 10.54
C ARG A 244 -18.30 13.38 10.23
N SER A 245 -17.04 13.84 10.18
CA SER A 245 -16.70 15.21 9.81
C SER A 245 -17.16 15.55 8.39
N ARG A 246 -16.95 14.64 7.43
CA ARG A 246 -17.44 14.78 6.04
C ARG A 246 -18.96 14.85 5.95
N GLN A 247 -19.67 14.13 6.81
CA GLN A 247 -21.13 14.15 6.88
C GLN A 247 -21.69 15.35 7.67
N GLY A 248 -20.83 16.23 8.19
CA GLY A 248 -21.25 17.43 8.92
C GLY A 248 -21.86 17.12 10.29
N VAL A 249 -21.48 16.01 10.91
CA VAL A 249 -21.92 15.66 12.27
C VAL A 249 -21.36 16.71 13.26
N PRO A 250 -22.21 17.37 14.07
CA PRO A 250 -21.74 18.35 15.05
C PRO A 250 -20.70 17.77 16.00
N GLY A 251 -19.61 18.50 16.25
CA GLY A 251 -18.52 18.08 17.15
C GLY A 251 -17.49 17.14 16.53
N ALA A 252 -17.75 16.55 15.36
CA ALA A 252 -16.85 15.58 14.75
C ALA A 252 -15.54 16.22 14.25
N VAL A 253 -15.62 17.44 13.71
CA VAL A 253 -14.44 18.18 13.23
C VAL A 253 -13.54 18.59 14.39
N GLU A 254 -14.13 18.98 15.52
CA GLU A 254 -13.41 19.31 16.75
C GLU A 254 -12.73 18.07 17.34
N ALA A 255 -13.41 16.92 17.33
CA ALA A 255 -12.81 15.65 17.75
C ALA A 255 -11.66 15.22 16.81
N LEU A 256 -11.82 15.39 15.49
CA LEU A 256 -10.75 15.17 14.51
C LEU A 256 -9.57 16.14 14.72
N ALA A 257 -9.84 17.40 15.08
CA ALA A 257 -8.81 18.37 15.46
C ALA A 257 -8.08 17.92 16.72
N GLN A 258 -8.77 17.39 17.72
CA GLN A 258 -8.16 16.88 18.93
C GLN A 258 -7.30 15.63 18.68
N ALA A 259 -7.67 14.78 17.71
CA ALA A 259 -6.88 13.62 17.30
C ALA A 259 -5.50 14.01 16.76
N THR A 260 -5.28 15.27 16.35
CA THR A 260 -3.94 15.75 15.96
C THR A 260 -2.93 15.81 17.11
N LEU A 261 -3.39 15.67 18.36
CA LEU A 261 -2.54 15.63 19.55
C LEU A 261 -2.10 14.22 19.94
N ASP A 262 -2.70 13.18 19.35
CA ASP A 262 -2.28 11.79 19.55
C ASP A 262 -1.18 11.44 18.53
N PRO A 263 0.06 11.12 18.96
CA PRO A 263 1.14 10.76 18.05
C PRO A 263 0.79 9.64 17.05
N LEU A 264 -0.11 8.71 17.42
CA LEU A 264 -0.54 7.62 16.53
C LEU A 264 -1.40 8.12 15.37
N MET A 265 -2.15 9.20 15.59
CA MET A 265 -3.12 9.74 14.62
C MET A 265 -2.66 11.07 14.00
N ALA A 266 -1.65 11.73 14.58
CA ALA A 266 -1.37 13.13 14.35
C ALA A 266 -1.19 13.49 12.87
N LEU A 267 -0.33 12.75 12.16
CA LEU A 267 -0.03 13.02 10.75
C LEU A 267 -1.28 12.88 9.87
N ARG A 268 -1.99 11.76 10.00
CA ARG A 268 -3.17 11.47 9.19
C ARG A 268 -4.36 12.38 9.52
N ALA A 269 -4.55 12.72 10.80
CA ALA A 269 -5.58 13.67 11.23
C ALA A 269 -5.33 15.08 10.64
N ARG A 270 -4.07 15.51 10.54
CA ARG A 270 -3.69 16.78 9.88
C ARG A 270 -4.04 16.76 8.40
N GLU A 271 -3.74 15.67 7.70
CA GLU A 271 -4.11 15.49 6.29
C GLU A 271 -5.63 15.57 6.11
N TYR A 272 -6.39 14.87 6.94
CA TYR A 272 -7.85 14.91 6.90
C TYR A 272 -8.43 16.30 7.16
N LEU A 273 -7.91 17.06 8.13
CA LEU A 273 -8.32 18.45 8.32
C LEU A 273 -7.96 19.32 7.11
N GLN A 274 -6.82 19.08 6.47
CA GLN A 274 -6.41 19.80 5.27
C GLN A 274 -7.36 19.49 4.11
N GLU A 275 -7.70 18.23 3.86
CA GLU A 275 -8.66 17.79 2.84
C GLU A 275 -10.04 18.41 3.04
N LEU A 276 -10.48 18.56 4.30
CA LEU A 276 -11.75 19.19 4.66
C LEU A 276 -11.72 20.73 4.58
N GLY A 277 -10.55 21.35 4.33
CA GLY A 277 -10.38 22.79 4.42
C GLY A 277 -10.53 23.34 5.85
N LYS A 278 -10.24 22.52 6.86
CA LYS A 278 -10.41 22.78 8.30
C LYS A 278 -9.09 22.80 9.08
N ALA A 279 -7.94 22.86 8.40
CA ALA A 279 -6.63 22.90 9.05
C ALA A 279 -6.45 24.01 10.11
N HIS A 280 -7.18 25.12 9.97
CA HIS A 280 -7.15 26.24 10.94
C HIS A 280 -7.81 25.92 12.30
N LEU A 281 -8.54 24.82 12.42
CA LEU A 281 -9.16 24.39 13.68
C LEU A 281 -8.23 23.53 14.55
N ARG A 282 -7.05 23.17 14.02
CA ARG A 282 -6.07 22.39 14.74
C ARG A 282 -5.56 23.16 15.98
N PRO A 283 -5.42 22.51 17.15
CA PRO A 283 -4.79 23.13 18.32
C PRO A 283 -3.35 23.55 18.03
N GLN A 284 -2.87 24.61 18.69
CA GLN A 284 -1.50 25.10 18.51
C GLN A 284 -0.46 24.05 18.94
N GLU A 285 -0.79 23.27 19.96
CA GLU A 285 0.02 22.19 20.51
C GLU A 285 0.30 21.09 19.48
N ALA A 286 -0.57 20.92 18.49
CA ALA A 286 -0.38 19.95 17.42
C ALA A 286 0.74 20.34 16.44
N ASP A 287 1.20 21.60 16.49
CA ASP A 287 2.35 22.10 15.72
C ASP A 287 3.67 22.02 16.54
N ASP A 288 3.67 21.34 17.70
CA ASP A 288 4.91 21.01 18.41
C ASP A 288 5.80 20.11 17.53
N PRO A 289 7.02 20.55 17.17
CA PRO A 289 7.94 19.75 16.35
C PRO A 289 8.30 18.40 16.99
N VAL A 290 8.30 18.29 18.33
CA VAL A 290 8.58 17.02 19.01
C VAL A 290 7.44 16.01 18.79
N LEU A 291 6.19 16.47 18.88
CA LEU A 291 5.01 15.62 18.60
C LEU A 291 5.02 15.13 17.16
N LEU A 292 5.31 16.02 16.20
CA LEU A 292 5.35 15.67 14.78
C LEU A 292 6.48 14.68 14.47
N ALA A 293 7.67 14.91 15.02
CA ALA A 293 8.78 13.98 14.86
C ALA A 293 8.48 12.62 15.51
N LYS A 294 7.81 12.61 16.68
CA LYS A 294 7.38 11.37 17.34
C LYS A 294 6.36 10.61 16.49
N ALA A 295 5.38 11.30 15.93
CA ALA A 295 4.37 10.71 15.05
C ALA A 295 4.99 10.12 13.77
N GLU A 296 5.96 10.82 13.18
CA GLU A 296 6.74 10.33 12.03
C GLU A 296 7.53 9.07 12.39
N MET A 297 8.21 9.05 13.54
CA MET A 297 8.95 7.86 13.99
C MET A 297 8.02 6.67 14.21
N ILE A 298 6.85 6.87 14.84
CA ILE A 298 5.87 5.79 15.04
C ILE A 298 5.36 5.28 13.69
N SER A 299 5.04 6.19 12.75
CA SER A 299 4.61 5.81 11.40
C SER A 299 5.68 4.99 10.67
N TRP A 300 6.96 5.32 10.83
CA TRP A 300 8.06 4.54 10.28
C TRP A 300 8.12 3.14 10.89
N LEU A 301 8.10 3.03 12.22
CA LEU A 301 8.22 1.76 12.93
C LEU A 301 7.07 0.80 12.62
N ARG A 302 5.84 1.32 12.47
CA ARG A 302 4.63 0.56 12.09
C ARG A 302 4.67 0.02 10.66
N HIS A 303 5.61 0.48 9.82
CA HIS A 303 5.68 0.03 8.44
C HIS A 303 5.99 -1.49 8.39
N PRO A 304 5.34 -2.29 7.51
CA PRO A 304 5.53 -3.75 7.46
C PRO A 304 6.96 -4.22 7.14
N ASN A 305 7.79 -3.36 6.56
CA ASN A 305 9.21 -3.66 6.31
C ASN A 305 10.13 -3.30 7.49
N GLU A 306 9.59 -2.72 8.56
CA GLU A 306 10.29 -2.37 9.80
C GLU A 306 9.85 -3.33 10.92
N PHE A 307 9.01 -2.87 11.86
CA PHE A 307 8.47 -3.71 12.95
C PHE A 307 7.02 -4.14 12.69
N GLY A 308 6.28 -3.42 11.84
CA GLY A 308 4.90 -3.76 11.48
C GLY A 308 3.84 -3.43 12.54
N GLU A 309 4.25 -2.90 13.70
CA GLU A 309 3.38 -2.51 14.81
C GLU A 309 3.95 -1.31 15.58
N GLU A 310 3.12 -0.62 16.38
CA GLU A 310 3.60 0.49 17.20
C GLU A 310 4.49 0.03 18.36
N PRO A 311 5.47 0.84 18.78
CA PRO A 311 6.24 0.53 19.97
C PRO A 311 5.39 0.67 21.24
N GLU A 312 5.66 -0.16 22.26
CA GLU A 312 5.02 -0.08 23.59
C GLU A 312 5.23 1.30 24.21
N SER A 313 6.42 1.86 24.02
CA SER A 313 6.73 3.23 24.40
C SER A 313 7.72 3.87 23.45
N ILE A 314 7.63 5.20 23.35
CA ILE A 314 8.57 6.03 22.60
C ILE A 314 8.76 7.37 23.32
N GLU A 315 10.01 7.71 23.60
CA GLU A 315 10.43 8.90 24.35
C GLU A 315 11.49 9.70 23.60
N LEU A 316 11.42 11.03 23.66
CA LEU A 316 12.45 11.90 23.10
C LEU A 316 13.72 11.73 23.93
N TRP A 317 14.79 11.26 23.27
CA TRP A 317 16.09 11.09 23.89
C TRP A 317 16.95 12.35 23.80
N ASP A 318 16.97 12.97 22.61
CA ASP A 318 17.73 14.19 22.35
C ASP A 318 17.15 14.97 21.17
N ARG A 319 17.41 16.28 21.14
CA ARG A 319 16.96 17.20 20.08
C ARG A 319 18.03 18.26 19.84
N ARG A 320 18.55 18.34 18.61
CA ARG A 320 19.62 19.29 18.26
C ARG A 320 19.49 19.79 16.83
N VAL A 321 20.14 20.92 16.55
CA VAL A 321 20.26 21.48 15.19
C VAL A 321 21.70 21.34 14.71
N PHE A 322 21.89 20.78 13.52
CA PHE A 322 23.20 20.55 12.92
C PHE A 322 23.29 21.18 11.54
N ASP A 323 24.52 21.53 11.13
CA ASP A 323 24.86 21.61 9.71
C ASP A 323 25.08 20.17 9.22
N TRP A 324 24.05 19.56 8.66
CA TRP A 324 23.97 18.11 8.44
C TRP A 324 24.85 17.67 7.27
N PRO A 325 25.93 16.89 7.50
CA PRO A 325 26.89 16.59 6.44
C PRO A 325 26.34 15.86 5.21
N PRO A 326 25.39 14.90 5.31
CA PRO A 326 24.84 14.19 4.15
C PRO A 326 24.20 15.11 3.09
N THR A 327 23.45 16.12 3.54
CA THR A 327 22.67 17.01 2.67
C THR A 327 23.25 18.41 2.55
N GLY A 328 24.15 18.81 3.45
CA GLY A 328 24.86 20.09 3.41
C GLY A 328 24.00 21.29 3.83
N ASP A 329 22.87 21.07 4.49
CA ASP A 329 21.97 22.10 5.00
C ASP A 329 21.84 22.04 6.53
N ARG A 330 21.38 23.17 7.10
CA ARG A 330 21.12 23.27 8.53
C ARG A 330 19.73 22.74 8.86
N ARG A 331 19.63 21.70 9.68
CA ARG A 331 18.36 21.05 10.04
C ARG A 331 18.28 20.64 11.50
N GLU A 332 17.05 20.52 11.99
CA GLU A 332 16.73 20.05 13.33
C GLU A 332 16.49 18.53 13.31
N LEU A 333 17.13 17.82 14.23
CA LEU A 333 17.05 16.36 14.33
C LEU A 333 16.57 15.94 15.72
N PHE A 334 15.80 14.85 15.75
CA PHE A 334 15.17 14.29 16.94
C PHE A 334 15.61 12.83 17.08
N LEU A 335 16.14 12.48 18.24
CA LEU A 335 16.42 11.09 18.60
C LEU A 335 15.33 10.58 19.53
N PHE A 336 14.84 9.38 19.26
CA PHE A 336 13.85 8.70 20.08
C PHE A 336 14.39 7.38 20.60
N LEU A 337 14.13 7.07 21.86
CA LEU A 337 14.20 5.70 22.37
C LEU A 337 12.82 5.08 22.22
N TYR A 338 12.75 3.87 21.68
CA TYR A 338 11.50 3.12 21.57
C TYR A 338 11.68 1.69 22.08
N ARG A 339 10.58 1.07 22.52
CA ARG A 339 10.58 -0.23 23.17
C ARG A 339 9.62 -1.20 22.51
N TYR A 340 10.07 -2.44 22.33
CA TYR A 340 9.25 -3.58 21.93
C TYR A 340 9.44 -4.75 22.91
N PRO A 341 8.38 -5.53 23.17
CA PRO A 341 8.52 -6.79 23.88
C PRO A 341 9.25 -7.80 22.98
N VAL A 342 10.23 -8.52 23.53
CA VAL A 342 10.92 -9.62 22.85
C VAL A 342 10.51 -10.94 23.48
N TYR A 343 9.86 -11.77 22.67
CA TYR A 343 9.51 -13.13 23.07
C TYR A 343 10.64 -14.09 22.74
N ILE A 344 11.51 -14.36 23.73
CA ILE A 344 12.50 -15.44 23.65
C ILE A 344 11.86 -16.71 24.20
N TYR A 345 11.76 -17.76 23.38
CA TYR A 345 11.16 -19.04 23.78
C TYR A 345 11.76 -19.57 25.09
N GLY A 346 10.95 -19.60 26.15
CA GLY A 346 11.33 -20.17 27.44
C GLY A 346 12.09 -19.25 28.39
N GLN A 347 12.13 -17.94 28.13
CA GLN A 347 12.67 -16.93 29.05
C GLN A 347 11.61 -15.87 29.37
N ASP A 348 11.82 -15.14 30.47
CA ASP A 348 10.99 -13.98 30.82
C ASP A 348 11.06 -12.93 29.70
N GLU A 349 9.99 -12.16 29.54
CA GLU A 349 9.85 -11.11 28.53
C GLU A 349 10.97 -10.07 28.70
N GLU A 350 11.92 -10.03 27.76
CA GLU A 350 12.94 -8.98 27.70
C GLU A 350 12.42 -7.84 26.83
N THR A 351 12.70 -6.59 27.21
CA THR A 351 12.36 -5.43 26.40
C THR A 351 13.54 -5.04 25.54
N GLU A 352 13.37 -5.05 24.20
CA GLU A 352 14.36 -4.46 23.32
C GLU A 352 14.17 -2.94 23.25
N VAL A 353 15.23 -2.21 23.56
CA VAL A 353 15.31 -0.76 23.33
C VAL A 353 15.98 -0.50 21.99
N GLY A 354 15.29 0.21 21.13
CA GLY A 354 15.81 0.73 19.87
C GLY A 354 16.00 2.25 19.91
N VAL A 355 16.77 2.76 18.95
CA VAL A 355 16.99 4.20 18.76
C VAL A 355 16.53 4.59 17.36
N GLY A 356 15.70 5.60 17.25
CA GLY A 356 15.24 6.15 15.99
C GLY A 356 15.68 7.59 15.81
N LEU A 357 15.92 8.01 14.58
CA LEU A 357 16.20 9.41 14.25
C LEU A 357 15.17 9.95 13.26
N VAL A 358 14.72 11.19 13.48
CA VAL A 358 13.81 11.95 12.61
C VAL A 358 14.41 13.33 12.31
N GLY A 359 14.09 13.90 11.15
CA GLY A 359 14.53 15.23 10.70
C GLY A 359 15.48 15.20 9.49
N SER A 360 15.99 14.02 9.13
CA SER A 360 16.64 13.70 7.85
C SER A 360 15.84 12.59 7.14
N ASP A 361 16.52 11.61 6.53
CA ASP A 361 15.90 10.32 6.29
C ASP A 361 15.56 9.68 7.64
N THR A 362 14.27 9.51 7.93
CA THR A 362 13.79 8.85 9.15
C THR A 362 14.19 7.38 9.13
N PHE A 363 14.79 6.91 10.22
CA PHE A 363 15.36 5.56 10.27
C PHE A 363 15.43 4.99 11.69
N SER A 364 15.30 3.67 11.77
CA SER A 364 15.48 2.88 12.99
C SER A 364 16.92 2.33 13.05
N LEU A 365 17.72 2.78 14.03
CA LEU A 365 19.10 2.32 14.20
C LEU A 365 19.10 0.90 14.80
N THR A 366 19.02 -0.08 13.92
CA THR A 366 19.04 -1.51 14.26
C THR A 366 20.36 -2.17 13.86
N ASN A 367 20.61 -3.37 14.38
CA ASN A 367 21.75 -4.21 14.01
C ASN A 367 23.12 -3.51 14.16
N GLU A 368 23.94 -3.52 13.11
CA GLU A 368 25.30 -2.96 13.09
C GLU A 368 25.35 -1.44 13.28
N THR A 369 24.21 -0.75 13.14
CA THR A 369 24.09 0.70 13.36
C THR A 369 23.54 1.04 14.74
N LYS A 370 23.12 0.04 15.52
CA LYS A 370 22.56 0.23 16.86
C LYS A 370 23.64 0.84 17.76
N PRO A 371 23.46 2.06 18.29
CA PRO A 371 24.37 2.58 19.30
C PRO A 371 24.33 1.62 20.50
N PRO A 372 25.44 1.45 21.24
CA PRO A 372 25.45 0.59 22.41
C PRO A 372 24.35 1.03 23.39
N PRO A 373 23.74 0.11 24.18
CA PRO A 373 22.68 0.44 25.12
C PRO A 373 23.08 1.49 26.17
N GLU A 374 24.37 1.53 26.52
CA GLU A 374 25.03 2.50 27.41
C GLU A 374 25.52 3.76 26.64
N GLY A 375 25.12 3.90 25.38
CA GLY A 375 25.63 4.90 24.45
C GLY A 375 25.12 6.31 24.74
N THR A 376 25.74 7.29 24.08
CA THR A 376 25.34 8.70 24.16
C THR A 376 24.52 9.11 22.93
N PRO A 377 23.63 10.11 23.01
CA PRO A 377 22.95 10.65 21.84
C PRO A 377 23.92 11.06 20.71
N GLU A 378 25.11 11.56 21.06
CA GLU A 378 26.15 11.90 20.09
C GLU A 378 26.61 10.70 19.27
N ASP A 379 26.71 9.51 19.88
CA ASP A 379 27.08 8.30 19.17
C ASP A 379 25.98 7.87 18.18
N ALA A 380 24.71 8.03 18.55
CA ALA A 380 23.58 7.75 17.67
C ALA A 380 23.53 8.69 16.45
N TYR A 381 23.74 9.99 16.66
CA TYR A 381 23.85 10.95 15.55
C TYR A 381 25.00 10.63 14.60
N VAL A 382 26.17 10.24 15.14
CA VAL A 382 27.33 9.82 14.33
C VAL A 382 27.02 8.56 13.53
N ALA A 383 26.40 7.55 14.15
CA ALA A 383 26.04 6.30 13.48
C ALA A 383 25.06 6.54 12.32
N HIS A 384 24.00 7.34 12.56
CA HIS A 384 23.03 7.70 11.53
C HIS A 384 23.66 8.51 10.40
N CYS A 385 24.46 9.53 10.72
CA CYS A 385 25.13 10.34 9.70
C CYS A 385 26.03 9.48 8.79
N LEU A 386 26.77 8.51 9.35
CA LEU A 386 27.56 7.57 8.57
C LEU A 386 26.70 6.67 7.69
N TRP A 387 25.57 6.19 8.20
CA TRP A 387 24.62 5.39 7.44
C TRP A 387 24.06 6.18 6.24
N GLU A 388 23.58 7.40 6.45
CA GLU A 388 22.99 8.24 5.40
C GLU A 388 24.02 8.60 4.31
N LEU A 389 25.27 8.90 4.71
CA LEU A 389 26.37 9.10 3.75
C LEU A 389 26.62 7.84 2.89
N ARG A 390 26.50 6.65 3.45
CA ARG A 390 26.67 5.39 2.70
C ARG A 390 25.50 5.15 1.76
N GLN A 391 24.26 5.37 2.20
CA GLN A 391 23.06 5.19 1.38
C GLN A 391 23.04 6.15 0.19
N SER A 392 23.41 7.41 0.41
CA SER A 392 23.55 8.43 -0.64
C SER A 392 24.78 8.23 -1.54
N ARG A 393 25.62 7.23 -1.25
CA ARG A 393 26.89 6.96 -1.94
C ARG A 393 27.82 8.17 -1.98
N ASP A 394 27.82 8.94 -0.88
CA ASP A 394 28.72 10.06 -0.74
C ASP A 394 30.19 9.58 -0.81
N PRO A 395 31.06 10.23 -1.60
CA PRO A 395 32.47 9.83 -1.72
C PRO A 395 33.22 9.79 -0.38
N ARG A 396 32.78 10.57 0.60
CA ARG A 396 33.37 10.63 1.95
C ARG A 396 33.06 9.38 2.78
N ALA A 397 31.95 8.69 2.50
CA ALA A 397 31.40 7.61 3.33
C ALA A 397 32.37 6.43 3.56
N GLY A 398 33.23 6.14 2.59
CA GLY A 398 34.24 5.07 2.68
C GLY A 398 35.52 5.45 3.41
N THR A 399 35.70 6.73 3.74
CA THR A 399 36.93 7.27 4.32
C THR A 399 36.76 7.86 5.72
N LEU A 400 35.54 8.31 6.04
CA LEU A 400 35.25 8.93 7.32
C LEU A 400 35.18 7.90 8.45
N THR A 401 35.97 8.12 9.50
CA THR A 401 35.85 7.40 10.78
C THR A 401 34.75 8.01 11.64
N PRO A 402 34.20 7.27 12.63
CA PRO A 402 33.25 7.82 13.59
C PRO A 402 33.73 9.10 14.27
N ASP A 403 35.01 9.21 14.65
CA ASP A 403 35.57 10.42 15.27
C ASP A 403 35.62 11.61 14.29
N GLN A 404 35.86 11.36 13.00
CA GLN A 404 35.81 12.43 12.00
C GLN A 404 34.38 12.93 11.81
N VAL A 405 33.39 12.04 11.78
CA VAL A 405 31.97 12.45 11.74
C VAL A 405 31.57 13.16 13.02
N ARG A 406 32.05 12.70 14.18
CA ARG A 406 31.86 13.38 15.48
C ARG A 406 32.33 14.83 15.42
N ALA A 407 33.51 15.06 14.84
CA ALA A 407 34.03 16.41 14.61
C ALA A 407 33.20 17.22 13.60
N LEU A 408 32.72 16.61 12.52
CA LEU A 408 31.83 17.28 11.55
C LEU A 408 30.52 17.74 12.18
N LEU A 409 29.99 16.96 13.13
CA LEU A 409 28.78 17.30 13.89
C LEU A 409 29.05 18.26 15.06
N GLY A 410 30.29 18.72 15.24
CA GLY A 410 30.67 19.65 16.28
C GLY A 410 30.76 19.05 17.69
N PHE A 411 30.81 17.73 17.81
CA PHE A 411 30.97 17.06 19.09
C PHE A 411 32.44 16.97 19.51
N PRO A 412 32.74 16.98 20.83
CA PRO A 412 34.09 16.77 21.32
C PRO A 412 34.59 15.35 21.02
N PRO A 413 35.91 15.13 20.84
CA PRO A 413 36.45 13.78 20.64
C PRO A 413 36.11 12.86 21.81
N LYS A 414 35.83 11.58 21.52
CA LYS A 414 35.47 10.59 22.54
C LYS A 414 36.72 10.20 23.34
N VAL A 415 36.68 10.41 24.65
CA VAL A 415 37.75 9.93 25.55
C VAL A 415 37.42 8.50 25.92
N TRP A 416 38.18 7.55 25.38
CA TRP A 416 38.09 6.14 25.78
C TRP A 416 38.86 5.96 27.09
N ASN A 417 38.15 5.69 28.18
CA ASN A 417 38.74 5.35 29.47
C ASN A 417 39.04 3.85 29.55
#